data_AF-A0A6A8QAB4-F1
#
_entry.id   AF-A0A6A8QAB4-F1
#
_cell.length_a   1.000
_cell.length_b   1.000
_cell.length_c   1.000
_cell.angle_alpha   90.00
_cell.angle_beta   90.00
_cell.angle_gamma   90.00
#
_symmetry.space_group_name_H-M   'P 1'
#
loop_
_entity.id
_entity.type
_entity.pdbx_description
1 polymer ?
#
loop_
_entity_poly.entity_id
_entity_poly.type
_entity_poly.pdbx_seq_one_letter_code
_entity_poly.pdbx_strand_id
1 'polypeptide(L)'
;MGTKFQNLRNNIEDLEDSDQLDLDSGSHTKRVAGHSNRISSYILLFAFLATLVFYAGNRADFSNFNTPIEFIEDLNRPSQDLLNGMGEWMAEMGYGELTDEELIDLRQEGVTATFTSEVREAGFTDITLDQLVELRNAGVTSDYITTIQGAGFADITLDELIKLRNERISSDYVKEMVDIGYTGLTIDQLINMDNADVGTGFTRMMKELGYELTPEDLVRLRENDVTAYFTSNMMDLGYTIEELTIDALTRMRGIGVTHGLAERLMDEKGSKPTIEELIRDRISNQ
;
A
#
# COMPACT_ATOMS: atom_id res chain seq x y z
N MET A 1 -17.48 63.86 -9.56
CA MET A 1 -17.03 62.78 -8.66
C MET A 1 -17.12 61.47 -9.43
N GLY A 2 -16.02 60.74 -9.60
CA GLY A 2 -16.02 59.44 -10.30
C GLY A 2 -14.64 58.94 -10.73
N THR A 3 -13.64 59.82 -10.82
CA THR A 3 -12.25 59.51 -11.18
C THR A 3 -11.42 58.87 -10.04
N LYS A 4 -12.07 58.24 -9.06
CA LYS A 4 -11.39 57.50 -7.96
C LYS A 4 -11.76 56.02 -7.87
N PHE A 5 -12.53 55.48 -8.81
CA PHE A 5 -12.89 54.04 -8.82
C PHE A 5 -12.27 53.22 -9.96
N GLN A 6 -11.56 53.84 -10.91
CA GLN A 6 -10.82 53.10 -11.95
C GLN A 6 -9.38 52.75 -11.52
N ASN A 7 -8.83 53.38 -10.48
CA ASN A 7 -7.45 53.13 -10.01
C ASN A 7 -7.33 52.00 -8.97
N LEU A 8 -8.40 51.28 -8.64
CA LEU A 8 -8.32 50.08 -7.78
C LEU A 8 -8.41 48.76 -8.55
N ARG A 9 -8.82 48.78 -9.83
CA ARG A 9 -8.91 47.55 -10.63
C ARG A 9 -7.57 47.20 -11.30
N ASN A 10 -6.74 48.19 -11.63
CA ASN A 10 -5.42 47.98 -12.23
C ASN A 10 -4.32 47.66 -11.20
N ASN A 11 -4.59 47.70 -9.90
CA ASN A 11 -3.62 47.36 -8.84
C ASN A 11 -3.80 45.93 -8.29
N ILE A 12 -4.72 45.14 -8.86
CA ILE A 12 -4.93 43.73 -8.48
C ILE A 12 -4.41 42.78 -9.58
N GLU A 13 -4.11 43.30 -10.77
CA GLU A 13 -3.58 42.53 -11.91
C GLU A 13 -2.03 42.52 -11.98
N ASP A 14 -1.35 43.28 -11.10
CA ASP A 14 0.12 43.37 -11.01
C ASP A 14 0.71 42.66 -9.77
N LEU A 15 -0.03 41.72 -9.16
CA LEU A 15 0.47 40.84 -8.09
C LEU A 15 0.55 39.36 -8.48
N GLU A 16 0.40 39.05 -9.78
CA GLU A 16 0.51 37.68 -10.31
C GLU A 16 1.81 37.39 -11.08
N ASP A 17 2.78 38.30 -11.12
CA ASP A 17 4.10 37.99 -11.68
C ASP A 17 5.22 38.72 -10.94
N SER A 18 6.32 37.99 -10.69
CA SER A 18 7.58 38.36 -10.01
C SER A 18 7.57 38.35 -8.46
N ASP A 19 7.96 37.24 -7.84
CA ASP A 19 9.39 36.91 -7.76
C ASP A 19 9.64 35.56 -7.08
N GLN A 20 10.38 34.77 -7.83
CA GLN A 20 11.09 33.57 -7.49
C GLN A 20 12.20 33.87 -6.48
N LEU A 21 12.20 33.20 -5.33
CA LEU A 21 13.41 32.98 -4.52
C LEU A 21 13.36 31.57 -3.93
N ASP A 22 14.36 30.78 -4.31
CA ASP A 22 14.69 29.45 -3.79
C ASP A 22 14.73 29.41 -2.26
N LEU A 23 14.43 28.24 -1.67
CA LEU A 23 15.24 27.55 -0.65
C LEU A 23 14.56 26.25 -0.18
N ASP A 24 15.09 25.16 -0.73
CA ASP A 24 15.48 23.88 -0.12
C ASP A 24 14.92 23.41 1.26
N SER A 25 14.57 22.12 1.24
CA SER A 25 14.50 21.12 2.33
C SER A 25 13.28 21.08 3.27
N GLY A 26 12.66 19.89 3.34
CA GLY A 26 11.98 19.42 4.56
C GLY A 26 10.57 18.83 4.42
N SER A 27 10.51 17.54 4.09
CA SER A 27 9.46 16.56 4.45
C SER A 27 7.97 16.95 4.35
N HIS A 28 7.31 16.51 3.29
CA HIS A 28 5.86 16.33 3.28
C HIS A 28 5.46 15.02 3.98
N THR A 29 5.19 15.08 5.27
CA THR A 29 4.31 14.10 5.92
C THR A 29 2.86 14.44 5.57
N LYS A 30 2.28 13.67 4.64
CA LYS A 30 0.84 13.52 4.49
C LYS A 30 0.29 12.93 5.80
N ARG A 31 -0.43 13.71 6.60
CA ARG A 31 -1.26 13.18 7.69
C ARG A 31 -2.73 13.48 7.42
N VAL A 32 -3.40 12.42 6.96
CA VAL A 32 -4.72 11.92 7.38
C VAL A 32 -5.81 12.97 7.59
N ALA A 33 -6.69 13.07 6.59
CA ALA A 33 -8.07 13.44 6.83
C ALA A 33 -8.76 12.30 7.60
N GLY A 34 -9.43 12.63 8.71
CA GLY A 34 -10.39 11.72 9.32
C GLY A 34 -10.43 11.78 10.86
N HIS A 35 -11.50 12.39 11.35
CA HIS A 35 -12.15 12.10 12.63
C HIS A 35 -11.62 12.76 13.92
N SER A 36 -11.86 14.07 14.11
CA SER A 36 -11.83 14.69 15.45
C SER A 36 -12.92 15.76 15.68
N ASN A 37 -14.11 15.58 15.13
CA ASN A 37 -15.15 16.60 15.30
C ASN A 37 -15.81 16.61 16.68
N ARG A 38 -15.76 15.53 17.47
CA ARG A 38 -16.40 15.54 18.81
C ARG A 38 -15.51 16.13 19.89
N ILE A 39 -14.23 15.76 19.93
CA ILE A 39 -13.26 16.25 20.91
C ILE A 39 -13.02 17.75 20.72
N SER A 40 -12.88 18.21 19.46
CA SER A 40 -12.77 19.63 19.14
C SER A 40 -14.03 20.40 19.58
N SER A 41 -15.22 19.82 19.39
CA SER A 41 -16.47 20.41 19.89
C SER A 41 -16.55 20.46 21.42
N TYR A 42 -16.05 19.47 22.16
CA TYR A 42 -16.05 19.51 23.63
C TYR A 42 -15.01 20.47 24.20
N ILE A 43 -13.83 20.57 23.58
CA ILE A 43 -12.81 21.57 23.94
C ILE A 43 -13.35 22.98 23.67
N LEU A 44 -14.00 23.18 22.52
CA LEU A 44 -14.63 24.46 22.18
C LEU A 44 -15.83 24.76 23.07
N LEU A 45 -16.64 23.77 23.43
CA LEU A 45 -17.77 23.92 24.36
C LEU A 45 -17.27 24.27 25.76
N PHE A 46 -16.20 23.62 26.24
CA PHE A 46 -15.58 23.92 27.52
C PHE A 46 -14.94 25.32 27.51
N ALA A 47 -14.20 25.67 26.46
CA ALA A 47 -13.67 27.01 26.27
C ALA A 47 -14.80 28.05 26.23
N PHE A 48 -15.90 27.76 25.52
CA PHE A 48 -17.09 28.62 25.45
C PHE A 48 -17.75 28.77 26.83
N LEU A 49 -17.93 27.70 27.58
CA LEU A 49 -18.48 27.72 28.94
C LEU A 49 -17.58 28.47 29.93
N ALA A 50 -16.27 28.26 29.87
CA ALA A 50 -15.30 29.00 30.67
C ALA A 50 -15.33 30.50 30.35
N THR A 51 -15.43 30.85 29.07
CA THR A 51 -15.56 32.24 28.62
C THR A 51 -16.89 32.85 29.04
N LEU A 52 -17.99 32.08 29.01
CA LEU A 52 -19.33 32.52 29.41
C LEU A 52 -19.43 32.74 30.92
N VAL A 53 -18.81 31.88 31.73
CA VAL A 53 -18.70 32.07 33.20
C VAL A 53 -17.84 33.28 33.54
N PHE A 54 -16.73 33.49 32.83
CA PHE A 54 -15.86 34.66 32.98
C PHE A 54 -16.58 35.97 32.61
N TYR A 55 -17.34 35.97 31.51
CA TYR A 55 -18.10 37.12 31.03
C TYR A 55 -19.31 37.46 31.93
N ALA A 56 -19.93 36.46 32.56
CA ALA A 56 -21.02 36.66 33.53
C ALA A 56 -20.56 37.22 34.89
N GLY A 57 -19.26 37.51 35.07
CA GLY A 57 -18.72 38.17 36.27
C GLY A 57 -18.53 37.25 37.48
N ASN A 58 -18.85 35.96 37.35
CA ASN A 58 -18.52 34.98 38.38
C ASN A 58 -17.04 34.58 38.22
N ARG A 59 -16.19 35.02 39.15
CA ARG A 59 -14.85 34.44 39.32
C ARG A 59 -15.00 33.02 39.87
N ALA A 60 -15.39 32.08 39.01
CA ALA A 60 -15.24 30.67 39.30
C ALA A 60 -13.73 30.39 39.38
N ASP A 61 -13.28 29.92 40.52
CA ASP A 61 -11.88 29.57 40.75
C ASP A 61 -11.59 28.23 40.07
N PHE A 62 -11.11 28.29 38.83
CA PHE A 62 -10.73 27.10 38.05
C PHE A 62 -9.33 26.57 38.41
N SER A 63 -8.64 27.15 39.41
CA SER A 63 -7.30 26.68 39.82
C SER A 63 -7.30 25.28 40.41
N ASN A 64 -8.47 24.77 40.84
CA ASN A 64 -8.69 23.40 41.32
C ASN A 64 -9.32 22.46 40.26
N PHE A 65 -9.51 22.91 39.01
CA PHE A 65 -9.85 22.00 37.91
C PHE A 65 -8.58 21.30 37.43
N ASN A 66 -8.10 20.35 38.24
CA ASN A 66 -7.24 19.30 37.74
C ASN A 66 -8.14 18.40 36.91
N THR A 67 -8.22 18.58 35.59
CA THR A 67 -8.83 17.56 34.73
C THR A 67 -8.02 16.29 34.97
N PRO A 68 -8.57 15.28 35.67
CA PRO A 68 -7.82 14.06 35.87
C PRO A 68 -7.57 13.50 34.47
N ILE A 69 -6.35 13.06 34.18
CA ILE A 69 -6.07 12.38 32.90
C ILE A 69 -7.04 11.19 32.73
N GLU A 70 -7.48 10.58 33.83
CA GLU A 70 -8.56 9.57 33.91
C GLU A 70 -9.89 10.02 33.26
N PHE A 71 -10.29 11.29 33.35
CA PHE A 71 -11.52 11.79 32.72
C PHE A 71 -11.43 11.84 31.19
N ILE A 72 -10.22 12.01 30.64
CA ILE A 72 -9.99 12.01 29.18
C ILE A 72 -10.01 10.57 28.64
N GLU A 73 -9.56 9.60 29.44
CA GLU A 73 -9.55 8.18 29.10
C GLU A 73 -10.98 7.59 28.99
N ASP A 74 -11.87 7.97 29.91
CA ASP A 74 -13.30 7.56 29.88
C ASP A 74 -14.06 8.07 28.65
N LEU A 75 -13.65 9.19 28.04
CA LEU A 75 -14.30 9.72 26.84
C LEU A 75 -13.98 8.93 25.57
N ASN A 76 -12.95 8.09 25.59
CA ASN A 76 -12.56 7.24 24.45
C ASN A 76 -12.96 5.76 24.64
N ARG A 77 -13.66 5.44 25.73
CA ARG A 77 -14.18 4.08 25.98
C ARG A 77 -15.41 3.77 25.13
N PRO A 78 -15.54 2.54 24.61
CA PRO A 78 -16.77 2.05 24.00
C PRO A 78 -17.97 2.20 24.95
N SER A 79 -19.16 2.47 24.40
CA SER A 79 -20.39 2.53 25.21
C SER A 79 -20.79 1.16 25.74
N GLN A 80 -21.43 1.10 26.92
CA GLN A 80 -21.88 -0.17 27.51
C GLN A 80 -22.78 -0.98 26.57
N ASP A 81 -23.71 -0.35 25.87
CA ASP A 81 -24.59 -1.05 24.91
C ASP A 81 -23.80 -1.74 23.79
N LEU A 82 -22.67 -1.16 23.37
CA LEU A 82 -21.80 -1.72 22.35
C LEU A 82 -20.99 -2.91 22.91
N LEU A 83 -20.53 -2.82 24.15
CA LEU A 83 -19.83 -3.91 24.83
C LEU A 83 -20.78 -5.09 25.07
N ASN A 84 -21.99 -4.83 25.57
CA ASN A 84 -23.01 -5.86 25.75
C ASN A 84 -23.33 -6.58 24.43
N GLY A 85 -23.60 -5.84 23.35
CA GLY A 85 -23.89 -6.43 22.05
C GLY A 85 -22.71 -7.20 21.45
N MET A 86 -21.48 -6.69 21.62
CA MET A 86 -20.28 -7.43 21.20
C MET A 86 -20.11 -8.71 22.01
N GLY A 87 -20.26 -8.66 23.34
CA GLY A 87 -20.16 -9.82 24.23
C GLY A 87 -21.19 -10.90 23.90
N GLU A 88 -22.43 -10.53 23.62
CA GLU A 88 -23.49 -11.46 23.17
C GLU A 88 -23.06 -12.19 21.89
N TRP A 89 -22.62 -11.46 20.85
CA TRP A 89 -22.19 -12.08 19.59
C TRP A 89 -20.94 -12.96 19.77
N MET A 90 -19.98 -12.52 20.60
CA MET A 90 -18.78 -13.32 20.89
C MET A 90 -19.15 -14.62 21.62
N ALA A 91 -20.09 -14.57 22.56
CA ALA A 91 -20.60 -15.76 23.24
C ALA A 91 -21.34 -16.69 22.27
N GLU A 92 -22.18 -16.17 21.38
CA GLU A 92 -22.86 -16.94 20.32
C GLU A 92 -21.87 -17.64 19.36
N MET A 93 -20.74 -16.99 19.08
CA MET A 93 -19.65 -17.56 18.28
C MET A 93 -18.77 -18.57 19.04
N GLY A 94 -18.99 -18.74 20.35
CA GLY A 94 -18.33 -19.77 21.17
C GLY A 94 -17.13 -19.29 21.98
N TYR A 95 -16.90 -17.98 22.09
CA TYR A 95 -15.77 -17.42 22.87
C TYR A 95 -16.06 -17.30 24.38
N GLY A 96 -17.26 -17.69 24.81
CA GLY A 96 -17.70 -17.59 26.20
C GLY A 96 -18.11 -16.17 26.60
N GLU A 97 -18.41 -15.99 27.88
CA GLU A 97 -18.71 -14.68 28.45
C GLU A 97 -17.40 -13.92 28.67
N LEU A 98 -17.20 -12.86 27.89
CA LEU A 98 -16.06 -11.95 28.01
C LEU A 98 -16.43 -10.76 28.89
N THR A 99 -15.49 -10.33 29.72
CA THR A 99 -15.62 -9.12 30.54
C THR A 99 -15.56 -7.86 29.68
N ASP A 100 -16.09 -6.76 30.20
CA ASP A 100 -16.01 -5.45 29.53
C ASP A 100 -14.56 -5.06 29.21
N GLU A 101 -13.61 -5.35 30.10
CA GLU A 101 -12.19 -5.07 29.90
C GLU A 101 -11.61 -5.90 28.74
N GLU A 102 -11.88 -7.21 28.70
CA GLU A 102 -11.44 -8.07 27.58
C GLU A 102 -12.03 -7.62 26.24
N LEU A 103 -13.30 -7.19 26.22
CA LEU A 103 -13.93 -6.66 25.02
C LEU A 103 -13.33 -5.32 24.59
N ILE A 104 -12.98 -4.46 25.55
CA ILE A 104 -12.26 -3.20 25.28
C ILE A 104 -10.89 -3.51 24.67
N ASP A 105 -10.12 -4.42 25.26
CA ASP A 105 -8.79 -4.82 24.79
C ASP A 105 -8.84 -5.39 23.38
N LEU A 106 -9.76 -6.32 23.10
CA LEU A 106 -9.97 -6.86 21.75
C LEU A 106 -10.24 -5.76 20.73
N ARG A 107 -11.06 -4.77 21.09
CA ARG A 107 -11.37 -3.65 20.19
C ARG A 107 -10.18 -2.73 19.97
N GLN A 108 -9.31 -2.54 20.97
CA GLN A 108 -8.07 -1.78 20.82
C GLN A 108 -7.12 -2.47 19.85
N GLU A 109 -7.08 -3.80 19.86
CA GLU A 109 -6.37 -4.65 18.89
C GLU A 109 -7.13 -4.75 17.54
N GLY A 110 -8.25 -4.03 17.37
CA GLY A 110 -9.06 -4.02 16.15
C GLY A 110 -9.96 -5.24 15.95
N VAL A 111 -10.02 -6.17 16.89
CA VAL A 111 -10.91 -7.33 16.88
C VAL A 111 -12.33 -6.89 17.27
N THR A 112 -13.29 -7.15 16.40
CA THR A 112 -14.71 -6.83 16.60
C THR A 112 -15.56 -8.06 16.32
N ALA A 113 -16.76 -8.15 16.91
CA ALA A 113 -17.66 -9.26 16.63
C ALA A 113 -17.97 -9.41 15.13
N THR A 114 -18.10 -8.31 14.39
CA THR A 114 -18.28 -8.34 12.93
C THR A 114 -17.10 -8.99 12.22
N PHE A 115 -15.88 -8.58 12.53
CA PHE A 115 -14.69 -9.19 11.93
C PHE A 115 -14.54 -10.66 12.30
N THR A 116 -14.79 -11.00 13.56
CA THR A 116 -14.76 -12.38 14.02
C THR A 116 -15.79 -13.22 13.24
N SER A 117 -17.00 -12.72 13.04
CA SER A 117 -18.02 -13.39 12.20
C SER A 117 -17.51 -13.58 10.78
N GLU A 118 -16.99 -12.54 10.15
CA GLU A 118 -16.50 -12.57 8.77
C GLU A 118 -15.35 -13.58 8.58
N VAL A 119 -14.39 -13.63 9.52
CA VAL A 119 -13.29 -14.61 9.49
C VAL A 119 -13.82 -16.03 9.62
N ARG A 120 -14.81 -16.25 10.49
CA ARG A 120 -15.46 -17.56 10.65
C ARG A 120 -16.26 -17.95 9.41
N GLU A 121 -16.96 -17.01 8.79
CA GLU A 121 -17.68 -17.19 7.52
C GLU A 121 -16.75 -17.52 6.36
N ALA A 122 -15.51 -17.02 6.39
CA ALA A 122 -14.45 -17.40 5.45
C ALA A 122 -13.86 -18.81 5.71
N GLY A 123 -14.39 -19.55 6.68
CA GLY A 123 -14.05 -20.96 6.95
C GLY A 123 -13.15 -21.19 8.17
N PHE A 124 -12.69 -20.14 8.85
CA PHE A 124 -11.83 -20.26 10.03
C PHE A 124 -12.67 -20.36 11.32
N THR A 125 -13.40 -21.47 11.48
CA THR A 125 -14.40 -21.62 12.57
C THR A 125 -13.81 -21.95 13.95
N ASP A 126 -12.60 -22.49 14.01
CA ASP A 126 -11.91 -22.87 15.26
C ASP A 126 -10.79 -21.88 15.63
N ILE A 127 -10.95 -20.61 15.25
CA ILE A 127 -9.95 -19.55 15.49
C ILE A 127 -10.03 -19.01 16.93
N THR A 128 -8.88 -18.87 17.59
CA THR A 128 -8.80 -18.31 18.96
C THR A 128 -8.83 -16.77 18.95
N LEU A 129 -9.08 -16.17 20.13
CA LEU A 129 -8.99 -14.70 20.28
C LEU A 129 -7.58 -14.18 19.96
N ASP A 130 -6.54 -14.87 20.43
CA ASP A 130 -5.15 -14.50 20.15
C ASP A 130 -4.85 -14.54 18.64
N GLN A 131 -5.35 -15.54 17.92
CA GLN A 131 -5.19 -15.63 16.46
C GLN A 131 -5.95 -14.53 15.71
N LEU A 132 -7.12 -14.11 16.21
CA LEU A 132 -7.83 -12.96 15.65
C LEU A 132 -7.02 -11.66 15.84
N VAL A 133 -6.37 -11.50 16.99
CA VAL A 133 -5.45 -10.39 17.25
C VAL A 133 -4.24 -10.46 16.32
N GLU A 134 -3.62 -11.63 16.13
CA GLU A 134 -2.50 -11.81 15.20
C GLU A 134 -2.88 -11.44 13.76
N LEU A 135 -4.04 -11.87 13.28
CA LEU A 135 -4.58 -11.47 11.97
C LEU A 135 -4.69 -9.95 11.85
N ARG A 136 -5.24 -9.29 12.88
CA ARG A 136 -5.39 -7.83 12.89
C ARG A 136 -4.06 -7.10 12.91
N ASN A 137 -3.10 -7.59 13.69
CA ASN A 137 -1.77 -7.01 13.77
C ASN A 137 -0.98 -7.17 12.47
N ALA A 138 -1.18 -8.27 11.75
CA ALA A 138 -0.71 -8.42 10.37
C ALA A 138 -1.52 -7.58 9.35
N GLY A 139 -2.63 -6.99 9.77
CA GLY A 139 -3.53 -6.18 8.97
C GLY A 139 -4.48 -6.97 8.09
N VAL A 140 -4.62 -8.29 8.28
CA VAL A 140 -5.53 -9.15 7.51
C VAL A 140 -6.98 -8.68 7.71
N THR A 141 -7.67 -8.47 6.59
CA THR A 141 -9.09 -8.08 6.54
C THR A 141 -9.92 -9.22 5.96
N SER A 142 -11.22 -9.23 6.22
CA SER A 142 -12.14 -10.20 5.58
C SER A 142 -12.07 -10.15 4.05
N ASP A 143 -12.08 -8.94 3.47
CA ASP A 143 -11.94 -8.74 2.02
C ASP A 143 -10.64 -9.30 1.45
N TYR A 144 -9.53 -9.20 2.21
CA TYR A 144 -8.27 -9.81 1.82
C TYR A 144 -8.37 -11.34 1.80
N ILE A 145 -8.96 -11.94 2.84
CA ILE A 145 -9.16 -13.40 2.92
C ILE A 145 -9.99 -13.89 1.73
N THR A 146 -11.15 -13.29 1.49
CA THR A 146 -12.07 -13.72 0.44
C THR A 146 -11.46 -13.53 -0.95
N THR A 147 -10.71 -12.46 -1.18
CA THR A 147 -10.03 -12.23 -2.46
C THR A 147 -8.92 -13.26 -2.70
N ILE A 148 -8.10 -13.56 -1.68
CA ILE A 148 -7.03 -14.55 -1.80
C ILE A 148 -7.61 -15.97 -2.03
N GLN A 149 -8.65 -16.35 -1.29
CA GLN A 149 -9.36 -17.61 -1.51
C GLN A 149 -9.96 -17.69 -2.93
N GLY A 150 -10.57 -16.59 -3.39
CA GLY A 150 -11.13 -16.46 -4.74
C GLY A 150 -10.07 -16.49 -5.86
N ALA A 151 -8.82 -16.17 -5.55
CA ALA A 151 -7.68 -16.26 -6.46
C ALA A 151 -7.09 -17.69 -6.55
N GLY A 152 -7.76 -18.69 -5.97
CA GLY A 152 -7.37 -20.10 -6.08
C GLY A 152 -6.67 -20.66 -4.83
N PHE A 153 -6.55 -19.88 -3.76
CA PHE A 153 -5.99 -20.31 -2.47
C PHE A 153 -7.11 -20.68 -1.49
N ALA A 154 -8.04 -21.55 -1.90
CA ALA A 154 -9.23 -21.90 -1.11
C ALA A 154 -8.88 -22.50 0.26
N ASP A 155 -7.81 -23.30 0.32
CA ASP A 155 -7.35 -23.98 1.55
C ASP A 155 -6.24 -23.20 2.28
N ILE A 156 -6.12 -21.89 2.05
CA ILE A 156 -5.09 -21.06 2.71
C ILE A 156 -5.24 -21.07 4.24
N THR A 157 -4.12 -21.22 4.93
CA THR A 157 -4.06 -21.20 6.40
C THR A 157 -3.96 -19.78 6.96
N LEU A 158 -4.24 -19.63 8.26
CA LEU A 158 -4.07 -18.36 8.98
C LEU A 158 -2.62 -17.86 8.93
N ASP A 159 -1.66 -18.76 9.17
CA ASP A 159 -0.23 -18.46 9.15
C ASP A 159 0.21 -17.98 7.76
N GLU A 160 -0.34 -18.56 6.71
CA GLU A 160 -0.09 -18.16 5.32
C GLU A 160 -0.67 -16.79 4.96
N LEU A 161 -1.89 -16.48 5.43
CA LEU A 161 -2.48 -15.14 5.29
C LEU A 161 -1.63 -14.09 6.00
N ILE A 162 -1.18 -14.38 7.22
CA ILE A 162 -0.29 -13.52 8.00
C ILE A 162 1.04 -13.34 7.27
N LYS A 163 1.63 -14.43 6.77
CA LYS A 163 2.88 -14.40 6.00
C LYS A 163 2.77 -13.49 4.78
N LEU A 164 1.76 -13.67 3.94
CA LEU A 164 1.55 -12.83 2.75
C LEU A 164 1.46 -11.34 3.13
N ARG A 165 0.74 -11.00 4.21
CA ARG A 165 0.61 -9.61 4.66
C ARG A 165 1.88 -9.03 5.24
N ASN A 166 2.65 -9.81 5.99
CA ASN A 166 3.95 -9.38 6.51
C ASN A 166 4.95 -9.10 5.37
N GLU A 167 4.91 -9.92 4.32
CA GLU A 167 5.64 -9.74 3.07
C GLU A 167 4.99 -8.68 2.14
N ARG A 168 3.95 -7.98 2.60
CA ARG A 168 3.24 -6.90 1.87
C ARG A 168 2.61 -7.31 0.54
N ILE A 169 2.35 -8.60 0.34
CA ILE A 169 1.67 -9.11 -0.86
C ILE A 169 0.20 -8.66 -0.84
N SER A 170 -0.18 -7.84 -1.81
CA SER A 170 -1.56 -7.37 -1.97
C SER A 170 -2.45 -8.43 -2.62
N SER A 171 -3.74 -8.42 -2.28
CA SER A 171 -4.72 -9.30 -2.92
C SER A 171 -4.91 -8.98 -4.41
N ASP A 172 -4.78 -7.70 -4.78
CA ASP A 172 -4.80 -7.25 -6.18
C ASP A 172 -3.65 -7.84 -6.99
N TYR A 173 -2.42 -7.88 -6.45
CA TYR A 173 -1.28 -8.51 -7.12
C TYR A 173 -1.56 -9.99 -7.41
N VAL A 174 -2.02 -10.74 -6.40
CA VAL A 174 -2.33 -12.16 -6.55
C VAL A 174 -3.42 -12.37 -7.62
N LYS A 175 -4.51 -11.60 -7.54
CA LYS A 175 -5.61 -11.66 -8.50
C LYS A 175 -5.14 -11.33 -9.92
N GLU A 176 -4.37 -10.27 -10.10
CA GLU A 176 -3.89 -9.85 -11.42
C GLU A 176 -2.94 -10.89 -12.04
N MET A 177 -2.09 -11.54 -11.24
CA MET A 177 -1.22 -12.62 -11.72
C MET A 177 -2.04 -13.81 -12.23
N VAL A 178 -3.11 -14.17 -11.51
CA VAL A 178 -4.08 -15.19 -11.95
C VAL A 178 -4.80 -14.75 -13.24
N ASP A 179 -5.24 -13.50 -13.33
CA ASP A 179 -5.92 -12.95 -14.52
C ASP A 179 -4.98 -12.93 -15.76
N ILE A 180 -3.66 -12.77 -15.57
CA ILE A 180 -2.66 -12.90 -16.64
C ILE A 180 -2.47 -14.38 -17.08
N GLY A 181 -2.84 -15.33 -16.23
CA GLY A 181 -2.78 -16.77 -16.49
C GLY A 181 -1.77 -17.53 -15.63
N TYR A 182 -1.15 -16.90 -14.64
CA TYR A 182 -0.30 -17.58 -13.65
C TYR A 182 -1.17 -18.16 -12.54
N THR A 183 -1.87 -19.24 -12.88
CA THR A 183 -2.72 -20.00 -11.94
C THR A 183 -1.90 -21.05 -11.19
N GLY A 184 -2.26 -21.35 -9.94
CA GLY A 184 -1.60 -22.42 -9.17
C GLY A 184 -0.22 -22.04 -8.63
N LEU A 185 0.07 -20.74 -8.50
CA LEU A 185 1.26 -20.26 -7.81
C LEU A 185 1.23 -20.70 -6.35
N THR A 186 2.39 -21.08 -5.82
CA THR A 186 2.56 -21.22 -4.37
C THR A 186 2.72 -19.84 -3.72
N ILE A 187 2.44 -19.75 -2.42
CA ILE A 187 2.69 -18.53 -1.64
C ILE A 187 4.16 -18.11 -1.69
N ASP A 188 5.08 -19.07 -1.62
CA ASP A 188 6.51 -18.79 -1.72
C ASP A 188 6.89 -18.26 -3.10
N GLN A 189 6.26 -18.74 -4.18
CA GLN A 189 6.47 -18.16 -5.51
C GLN A 189 5.97 -16.73 -5.59
N LEU A 190 4.77 -16.42 -5.08
CA LEU A 190 4.25 -15.05 -5.05
C LEU A 190 5.20 -14.10 -4.31
N ILE A 191 5.70 -14.51 -3.14
CA ILE A 191 6.64 -13.73 -2.34
C ILE A 191 7.98 -13.55 -3.06
N ASN A 192 8.53 -14.62 -3.63
CA ASN A 192 9.80 -14.54 -4.36
C ASN A 192 9.70 -13.65 -5.61
N MET A 193 8.56 -13.69 -6.31
CA MET A 193 8.29 -12.84 -7.46
C MET A 193 8.19 -11.36 -7.05
N ASP A 194 7.44 -11.05 -6.00
CA ASP A 194 7.33 -9.68 -5.49
C ASP A 194 8.69 -9.14 -5.01
N ASN A 195 9.44 -9.94 -4.23
CA ASN A 195 10.79 -9.59 -3.76
C ASN A 195 11.79 -9.34 -4.90
N ALA A 196 11.59 -9.97 -6.05
CA ALA A 196 12.39 -9.75 -7.25
C ALA A 196 11.85 -8.61 -8.14
N ASP A 197 10.92 -7.78 -7.65
CA ASP A 197 10.26 -6.70 -8.40
C ASP A 197 9.56 -7.20 -9.68
N VAL A 198 8.97 -8.39 -9.65
CA VAL A 198 8.14 -8.93 -10.73
C VAL A 198 6.72 -8.34 -10.61
N GLY A 199 6.51 -7.20 -11.25
CA GLY A 199 5.19 -6.56 -11.35
C GLY A 199 4.31 -7.14 -12.46
N THR A 200 2.99 -7.05 -12.29
CA THR A 200 1.97 -7.54 -13.24
C THR A 200 2.10 -6.90 -14.63
N GLY A 201 2.51 -5.61 -14.68
CA GLY A 201 2.77 -4.90 -15.93
C GLY A 201 3.97 -5.46 -16.72
N PHE A 202 5.05 -5.83 -16.03
CA PHE A 202 6.19 -6.50 -16.66
C PHE A 202 5.77 -7.86 -17.21
N THR A 203 5.10 -8.66 -16.38
CA THR A 203 4.63 -10.01 -16.76
C THR A 203 3.70 -9.97 -17.97
N ARG A 204 2.71 -9.06 -17.97
CA ARG A 204 1.77 -8.89 -19.08
C ARG A 204 2.48 -8.48 -20.37
N MET A 205 3.38 -7.50 -20.30
CA MET A 205 4.11 -7.04 -21.48
C MET A 205 5.04 -8.11 -22.04
N MET A 206 5.75 -8.87 -21.19
CA MET A 206 6.57 -9.98 -21.67
C MET A 206 5.73 -11.05 -22.39
N LYS A 207 4.53 -11.35 -21.88
CA LYS A 207 3.58 -12.24 -22.56
C LYS A 207 3.09 -11.68 -23.90
N GLU A 208 2.79 -10.38 -23.97
CA GLU A 208 2.42 -9.70 -25.23
C GLU A 208 3.55 -9.70 -26.27
N LEU A 209 4.80 -9.64 -25.82
CA LEU A 209 5.99 -9.80 -26.67
C LEU A 209 6.22 -11.25 -27.13
N GLY A 210 5.38 -12.20 -26.69
CA GLY A 210 5.40 -13.60 -27.11
C GLY A 210 6.21 -14.53 -26.20
N TYR A 211 6.62 -14.08 -25.01
CA TYR A 211 7.34 -14.94 -24.06
C TYR A 211 6.36 -15.70 -23.16
N GLU A 212 6.49 -17.02 -23.14
CA GLU A 212 5.85 -17.89 -22.15
C GLU A 212 6.87 -18.17 -21.03
N LEU A 213 6.79 -17.42 -19.95
CA LEU A 213 7.76 -17.44 -18.85
C LEU A 213 7.21 -18.23 -17.65
N THR A 214 8.06 -19.02 -17.01
CA THR A 214 7.75 -19.58 -15.69
C THR A 214 7.91 -18.51 -14.59
N PRO A 215 7.36 -18.72 -13.38
CA PRO A 215 7.62 -17.86 -12.23
C PRO A 215 9.13 -17.64 -11.99
N GLU A 216 9.91 -18.71 -12.13
CA GLU A 216 11.36 -18.69 -11.94
C GLU A 216 12.06 -17.90 -13.06
N ASP A 217 11.57 -17.98 -14.30
CA ASP A 217 12.09 -17.15 -15.40
C ASP A 217 11.82 -15.66 -15.19
N LEU A 218 10.61 -15.31 -14.70
CA LEU A 218 10.26 -13.92 -14.39
C LEU A 218 11.20 -13.34 -13.32
N VAL A 219 11.40 -14.08 -12.22
CA VAL A 219 12.34 -13.72 -11.15
C VAL A 219 13.73 -13.52 -11.73
N ARG A 220 14.24 -14.51 -12.47
CA ARG A 220 15.59 -14.48 -13.05
C ARG A 220 15.80 -13.27 -13.97
N LEU A 221 14.82 -12.94 -14.80
CA LEU A 221 14.88 -11.78 -15.69
C LEU A 221 14.96 -10.47 -14.89
N ARG A 222 14.11 -10.31 -13.87
CA ARG A 222 14.06 -9.08 -13.07
C ARG A 222 15.30 -8.90 -12.19
N GLU A 223 15.81 -9.96 -11.58
CA GLU A 223 17.07 -9.94 -10.83
C GLU A 223 18.28 -9.52 -11.67
N ASN A 224 18.20 -9.69 -13.00
CA ASN A 224 19.24 -9.27 -13.94
C ASN A 224 18.88 -7.95 -14.67
N ASP A 225 18.02 -7.12 -14.09
CA ASP A 225 17.61 -5.82 -14.63
C ASP A 225 17.02 -5.87 -16.05
N VAL A 226 16.41 -7.01 -16.42
CA VAL A 226 15.66 -7.12 -17.67
C VAL A 226 14.30 -6.47 -17.49
N THR A 227 13.95 -5.61 -18.44
CA THR A 227 12.65 -4.95 -18.51
C THR A 227 11.96 -5.30 -19.81
N ALA A 228 10.62 -5.26 -19.81
CA ALA A 228 9.87 -5.40 -21.04
C ALA A 228 10.14 -4.24 -22.02
N TYR A 229 10.44 -3.04 -21.49
CA TYR A 229 10.91 -1.91 -22.27
C TYR A 229 12.21 -2.22 -23.02
N PHE A 230 13.24 -2.72 -22.34
CA PHE A 230 14.48 -3.14 -23.01
C PHE A 230 14.22 -4.20 -24.08
N THR A 231 13.45 -5.23 -23.74
CA THR A 231 13.13 -6.34 -24.65
C THR A 231 12.40 -5.84 -25.90
N SER A 232 11.36 -5.02 -25.74
CA SER A 232 10.60 -4.42 -26.84
C SER A 232 11.51 -3.58 -27.74
N ASN A 233 12.33 -2.68 -27.20
CA ASN A 233 13.22 -1.86 -28.02
C ASN A 233 14.24 -2.71 -28.78
N MET A 234 14.75 -3.79 -28.19
CA MET A 234 15.60 -4.72 -28.92
C MET A 234 14.83 -5.40 -30.07
N MET A 235 13.56 -5.78 -29.86
CA MET A 235 12.73 -6.32 -30.94
C MET A 235 12.46 -5.30 -32.06
N ASP A 236 12.25 -4.02 -31.72
CA ASP A 236 12.07 -2.92 -32.67
C ASP A 236 13.31 -2.68 -33.53
N LEU A 237 14.50 -2.95 -32.98
CA LEU A 237 15.78 -2.96 -33.72
C LEU A 237 15.96 -4.22 -34.59
N GLY A 238 14.97 -5.11 -34.63
CA GLY A 238 14.95 -6.28 -35.49
C GLY A 238 15.64 -7.52 -34.90
N TYR A 239 15.88 -7.56 -33.59
CA TYR A 239 16.26 -8.81 -32.91
C TYR A 239 15.03 -9.69 -32.70
N THR A 240 15.12 -10.97 -33.05
CA THR A 240 13.97 -11.87 -32.92
C THR A 240 13.89 -12.48 -31.52
N ILE A 241 12.74 -13.06 -31.16
CA ILE A 241 12.57 -13.78 -29.89
C ILE A 241 13.54 -14.96 -29.74
N GLU A 242 13.93 -15.59 -30.86
CA GLU A 242 14.94 -16.66 -30.88
C GLU A 242 16.36 -16.14 -30.59
N GLU A 243 16.65 -14.88 -30.91
CA GLU A 243 17.91 -14.22 -30.56
C GLU A 243 17.88 -13.69 -29.12
N LEU A 244 16.72 -13.18 -28.68
CA LEU A 244 16.49 -12.60 -27.36
C LEU A 244 16.02 -13.66 -26.35
N THR A 245 16.73 -14.78 -26.26
CA THR A 245 16.46 -15.79 -25.24
C THR A 245 16.61 -15.23 -23.83
N ILE A 246 16.02 -15.89 -22.82
CA ILE A 246 16.18 -15.51 -21.40
C ILE A 246 17.68 -15.38 -21.04
N ASP A 247 18.50 -16.32 -21.48
CA ASP A 247 19.97 -16.27 -21.27
C ASP A 247 20.62 -15.07 -21.97
N ALA A 248 20.21 -14.74 -23.19
CA ALA A 248 20.72 -13.58 -23.91
C ALA A 248 20.33 -12.27 -23.21
N LEU A 249 19.06 -12.12 -22.83
CA LEU A 249 18.55 -10.94 -22.14
C LEU A 249 19.24 -10.73 -20.80
N THR A 250 19.35 -11.78 -19.98
CA THR A 250 20.03 -11.73 -18.67
C THR A 250 21.51 -11.41 -18.82
N ARG A 251 22.23 -12.06 -19.75
CA ARG A 251 23.66 -11.77 -20.00
C ARG A 251 23.88 -10.34 -20.45
N MET A 252 23.06 -9.85 -21.39
CA MET A 252 23.15 -8.47 -21.89
C MET A 252 22.92 -7.46 -20.75
N ARG A 253 21.83 -7.63 -19.99
CA ARG A 253 21.47 -6.67 -18.94
C ARG A 253 22.37 -6.74 -17.72
N GLY A 254 22.85 -7.92 -17.35
CA GLY A 254 23.79 -8.12 -16.24
C GLY A 254 25.13 -7.40 -16.43
N ILE A 255 25.54 -7.08 -17.66
CA ILE A 255 26.73 -6.25 -17.95
C ILE A 255 26.38 -4.82 -18.43
N GLY A 256 25.09 -4.46 -18.40
CA GLY A 256 24.60 -3.14 -18.76
C GLY A 256 24.55 -2.84 -20.26
N VAL A 257 24.35 -3.84 -21.12
CA VAL A 257 23.98 -3.59 -22.52
C VAL A 257 22.61 -2.91 -22.57
N THR A 258 22.48 -1.88 -23.41
CA THR A 258 21.24 -1.13 -23.64
C THR A 258 20.86 -1.17 -25.12
N HIS A 259 19.59 -0.90 -25.45
CA HIS A 259 19.17 -0.75 -26.85
C HIS A 259 19.92 0.41 -27.54
N GLY A 260 20.20 1.51 -26.83
CA GLY A 260 21.03 2.59 -27.37
C GLY A 260 22.48 2.22 -27.69
N LEU A 261 23.06 1.21 -27.03
CA LEU A 261 24.33 0.62 -27.47
C LEU A 261 24.15 -0.14 -28.79
N ALA A 262 23.07 -0.91 -28.93
CA ALA A 262 22.78 -1.62 -30.17
C ALA A 262 22.56 -0.66 -31.34
N GLU A 263 21.77 0.40 -31.16
CA GLU A 263 21.55 1.47 -32.15
C GLU A 263 22.86 2.09 -32.63
N ARG A 264 23.70 2.55 -31.69
CA ARG A 264 25.00 3.12 -32.02
C ARG A 264 25.88 2.18 -32.84
N LEU A 265 25.96 0.91 -32.45
CA LEU A 265 26.77 -0.07 -33.18
C LEU A 265 26.16 -0.41 -34.55
N MET A 266 24.83 -0.36 -34.70
CA MET A 266 24.17 -0.47 -36.00
C MET A 266 24.54 0.68 -36.93
N ASP A 267 24.51 1.91 -36.43
CA ASP A 267 24.87 3.11 -37.20
C ASP A 267 26.36 3.10 -37.61
N GLU A 268 27.25 2.69 -36.70
CA GLU A 268 28.69 2.60 -36.96
C GLU A 268 29.04 1.49 -37.96
N LYS A 269 28.40 0.33 -37.88
CA LYS A 269 28.69 -0.83 -38.74
C LYS A 269 27.87 -0.89 -40.03
N GLY A 270 26.76 -0.15 -40.10
CA GLY A 270 25.78 -0.25 -41.18
C GLY A 270 25.05 -1.61 -41.24
N SER A 271 25.06 -2.38 -40.15
CA SER A 271 24.40 -3.70 -40.06
C SER A 271 24.04 -4.04 -38.61
N LYS A 272 23.01 -4.87 -38.41
CA LYS A 272 22.60 -5.38 -37.08
C LYS A 272 23.76 -6.18 -36.44
N PRO A 273 24.37 -5.72 -35.32
CA PRO A 273 25.34 -6.52 -34.59
C PRO A 273 24.66 -7.73 -33.97
N THR A 274 25.43 -8.78 -33.72
CA THR A 274 24.95 -9.96 -32.99
C THR A 274 24.95 -9.70 -31.48
N ILE A 275 24.18 -10.48 -30.73
CA ILE A 275 24.14 -10.43 -29.25
C ILE A 275 25.56 -10.54 -28.66
N GLU A 276 26.40 -11.44 -29.19
CA GLU A 276 27.78 -11.62 -28.71
C GLU A 276 28.68 -10.42 -29.04
N GLU A 277 28.42 -9.69 -30.12
CA GLU A 277 29.13 -8.44 -30.42
C GLU A 277 28.73 -7.32 -29.46
N LEU A 278 27.44 -7.20 -29.11
CA LEU A 278 26.97 -6.23 -28.10
C LEU A 278 27.63 -6.50 -26.74
N ILE A 279 27.65 -7.77 -26.33
CA ILE A 279 28.26 -8.21 -25.07
C ILE A 279 29.76 -7.92 -25.07
N ARG A 280 30.46 -8.30 -26.16
CA ARG A 280 31.91 -8.08 -26.29
C ARG A 280 32.27 -6.61 -26.26
N ASP A 281 31.54 -5.76 -26.98
CA ASP A 281 31.78 -4.32 -26.98
C ASP A 281 31.61 -3.75 -25.56
N ARG A 282 30.54 -4.16 -24.86
CA ARG A 282 30.29 -3.69 -23.51
C ARG A 282 31.38 -4.11 -22.52
N ILE A 283 31.90 -5.33 -22.61
CA ILE A 283 33.00 -5.81 -21.74
C ILE A 283 34.32 -5.10 -22.08
N SER A 284 34.59 -4.82 -23.35
CA SER A 284 35.85 -4.21 -23.78
C SER A 284 35.98 -2.73 -23.39
N ASN A 285 34.84 -2.08 -23.13
CA ASN A 285 34.74 -0.65 -22.82
C ASN A 285 34.41 -0.36 -21.34
N GLN A 286 34.58 -1.34 -20.45
CA GLN A 286 34.53 -1.19 -18.98
C GLN A 286 35.93 -0.96 -18.41
#